data_AF-A0A382QUJ1-F1
#
_entry.id   AF-A0A382QUJ1-F1
#
_cell.length_a   1.000
_cell.length_b   1.000
_cell.length_c   1.000
_cell.angle_alpha   90.00
_cell.angle_beta   90.00
_cell.angle_gamma   90.00
#
_symmetry.space_group_name_H-M   'P 1'
#
loop_
_entity.id
_entity.type
_entity.pdbx_description
1 polymer ?
#
loop_
_entity_poly.entity_id
_entity_poly.type
_entity_poly.pdbx_seq_one_letter_code
_entity_poly.pdbx_strand_id
1 'polypeptide(L)'
;MNFNKNLIFTNQIFLKVSFDKNESLEKIIKTLKTDYENQWKKTNQINTSIKLSLTLSLNSQNYDLIKKLEKELSNLDLVSNYYIDNFSSQMTIYKIIYNGTPDKFIQEIENSGLKLDTSFRIWRIR
;
A
#
# COMPACT_ATOMS: atom_id res chain seq x y z
N MET A 1 -0.21 19.05 -3.01
CA MET A 1 -0.07 17.91 -2.07
C MET A 1 0.85 16.87 -2.70
N ASN A 2 1.63 16.12 -1.91
CA ASN A 2 2.47 15.03 -2.41
C ASN A 2 1.85 13.70 -1.98
N PHE A 3 1.40 12.88 -2.93
CA PHE A 3 0.85 11.55 -2.68
C PHE A 3 1.58 10.53 -3.56
N ASN A 4 2.19 9.51 -2.96
CA ASN A 4 2.93 8.46 -3.68
C ASN A 4 3.89 9.01 -4.75
N LYS A 5 4.66 10.06 -4.41
CA LYS A 5 5.62 10.76 -5.30
C LYS A 5 5.00 11.55 -6.47
N ASN A 6 3.67 11.63 -6.56
CA ASN A 6 2.98 12.50 -7.53
C ASN A 6 2.58 13.83 -6.88
N LEU A 7 3.01 14.93 -7.51
CA LEU A 7 2.59 16.28 -7.15
C LEU A 7 1.25 16.59 -7.83
N ILE A 8 0.22 16.82 -7.02
CA ILE A 8 -1.11 17.21 -7.51
C ILE A 8 -1.32 18.69 -7.22
N PHE A 9 -1.62 19.44 -8.28
CA PHE A 9 -2.01 20.84 -8.26
C PHE A 9 -3.53 20.96 -8.46
N THR A 10 -4.21 21.62 -7.52
CA THR A 10 -5.63 21.93 -7.60
C THR A 10 -5.80 23.44 -7.47
N ASN A 11 -6.45 24.07 -8.44
CA ASN A 11 -6.83 25.49 -8.38
C ASN A 11 -8.34 25.59 -8.17
N GLN A 12 -8.77 26.35 -7.16
CA GLN A 12 -10.17 26.63 -6.89
C GLN A 12 -10.39 28.14 -6.79
N ILE A 13 -11.40 28.63 -7.49
CA ILE A 13 -11.81 30.04 -7.45
C ILE A 13 -13.12 30.13 -6.66
N PHE A 14 -13.10 30.87 -5.56
CA PHE A 14 -14.29 31.16 -4.78
C PHE A 14 -14.80 32.57 -5.11
N LEU A 15 -15.95 32.65 -5.77
CA LEU A 15 -16.61 33.93 -6.07
C LEU A 15 -17.55 34.31 -4.92
N LYS A 16 -17.61 35.62 -4.59
CA LYS A 16 -18.50 36.20 -3.56
C LYS A 16 -18.26 35.66 -2.13
N VAL A 17 -17.01 35.61 -1.71
CA VAL A 17 -16.64 35.33 -0.32
C VAL A 17 -16.61 36.65 0.47
N SER A 18 -17.37 36.72 1.55
CA SER A 18 -17.17 37.73 2.60
C SER A 18 -16.44 37.06 3.76
N PHE A 19 -15.21 37.51 4.03
CA PHE A 19 -14.38 36.99 5.11
C PHE A 19 -14.83 37.48 6.50
N ASP A 20 -15.79 38.39 6.53
CA ASP A 20 -16.36 38.99 7.73
C ASP A 20 -17.46 38.11 8.35
N LYS A 21 -17.95 37.12 7.58
CA LYS A 21 -18.96 36.15 8.03
C LYS A 21 -18.31 34.79 8.25
N ASN A 22 -18.28 34.33 9.50
CA ASN A 22 -17.77 33.00 9.88
C ASN A 22 -18.36 31.86 9.03
N GLU A 23 -19.65 31.92 8.70
CA GLU A 23 -20.34 30.90 7.89
C GLU A 23 -19.73 30.76 6.48
N SER A 24 -19.27 31.85 5.87
CA SER A 24 -18.61 31.83 4.56
C SER A 24 -17.23 31.17 4.63
N LEU A 25 -16.47 31.44 5.70
CA LEU A 25 -15.16 30.86 5.96
C LEU A 25 -15.25 29.35 6.20
N GLU A 26 -16.20 28.91 7.04
CA GLU A 26 -16.44 27.48 7.30
C GLU A 26 -16.80 26.71 6.02
N LYS A 27 -17.62 27.31 5.15
CA LYS A 27 -18.01 26.70 3.88
C LYS A 27 -16.81 26.50 2.95
N ILE A 28 -15.88 27.45 2.91
CA ILE A 28 -14.65 27.34 2.12
C ILE A 28 -13.75 26.25 2.67
N ILE A 29 -13.51 26.24 4.00
CA ILE A 29 -12.70 25.21 4.66
C ILE A 29 -13.28 23.82 4.39
N LYS A 30 -14.60 23.66 4.52
CA LYS A 30 -15.28 22.38 4.27
C LYS A 30 -15.15 21.94 2.81
N THR A 31 -15.27 22.88 1.87
CA THR A 31 -15.13 22.59 0.43
C THR A 31 -13.70 22.15 0.10
N LEU A 32 -12.70 22.89 0.57
CA LEU A 32 -11.29 22.54 0.39
C LEU A 32 -10.97 21.18 1.00
N LYS A 33 -11.40 20.94 2.25
CA LYS A 33 -11.21 19.65 2.94
C LYS A 33 -11.81 18.49 2.14
N THR A 34 -13.04 18.66 1.65
CA THR A 34 -13.74 17.64 0.86
C THR A 34 -12.99 17.36 -0.45
N ASP A 35 -12.51 18.39 -1.14
CA ASP A 35 -11.76 18.20 -2.38
C ASP A 35 -10.41 17.49 -2.13
N TYR A 36 -9.67 17.90 -1.11
CA TYR A 36 -8.42 17.23 -0.74
C TYR A 36 -8.64 15.76 -0.36
N GLU A 37 -9.67 15.46 0.44
CA GLU A 37 -10.03 14.08 0.76
C GLU A 37 -10.42 13.28 -0.49
N ASN A 38 -11.16 13.88 -1.42
CA ASN A 38 -11.55 13.24 -2.67
C ASN A 38 -10.34 12.97 -3.57
N GLN A 39 -9.39 13.91 -3.68
CA GLN A 39 -8.15 13.70 -4.42
C GLN A 39 -7.29 12.62 -3.78
N TRP A 40 -7.13 12.65 -2.45
CA TRP A 40 -6.45 11.59 -1.71
C TRP A 40 -7.10 10.23 -1.95
N LYS A 41 -8.44 10.14 -1.90
CA LYS A 41 -9.19 8.92 -2.19
C LYS A 41 -8.98 8.45 -3.63
N LYS A 42 -8.99 9.33 -4.63
CA LYS A 42 -8.72 8.96 -6.03
C LYS A 42 -7.31 8.41 -6.22
N THR A 43 -6.30 9.09 -5.65
CA THR A 43 -4.90 8.66 -5.77
C THR A 43 -4.61 7.38 -5.01
N ASN A 44 -5.31 7.15 -3.90
CA ASN A 44 -5.22 5.92 -3.10
C ASN A 44 -6.39 4.98 -3.35
N GLN A 45 -7.10 5.13 -4.47
CA GLN A 45 -8.23 4.27 -4.78
C GLN A 45 -7.67 2.89 -5.11
N ILE A 46 -7.65 2.04 -4.09
CA ILE A 46 -7.42 0.62 -4.24
C ILE A 46 -8.62 0.08 -5.00
N ASN A 47 -8.38 -0.51 -6.17
CA ASN A 47 -9.42 -1.26 -6.86
C ASN A 47 -9.70 -2.52 -6.04
N THR A 48 -10.62 -2.42 -5.07
CA THR A 48 -10.95 -3.49 -4.12
C THR A 48 -11.49 -4.76 -4.77
N SER A 49 -11.84 -4.69 -6.06
CA SER A 49 -12.21 -5.85 -6.88
C SER A 49 -11.00 -6.69 -7.31
N ILE A 50 -9.77 -6.16 -7.20
CA ILE A 50 -8.52 -6.85 -7.55
C ILE A 50 -7.81 -7.23 -6.24
N LYS A 51 -8.25 -8.32 -5.61
CA LYS A 51 -7.47 -8.97 -4.56
C LYS A 51 -6.34 -9.72 -5.23
N LEU A 52 -5.12 -9.20 -5.16
CA LEU A 52 -3.99 -9.87 -5.77
C LEU A 52 -3.44 -10.91 -4.79
N SER A 53 -3.44 -12.17 -5.23
CA SER A 53 -2.76 -13.26 -4.52
C SER A 53 -1.30 -13.31 -4.99
N LEU A 54 -0.38 -12.93 -4.13
CA LEU A 54 1.06 -13.05 -4.36
C LEU A 54 1.57 -14.38 -3.80
N THR A 55 2.44 -15.06 -4.54
CA THR A 55 3.10 -16.29 -4.09
C THR A 55 4.58 -16.03 -3.87
N LEU A 56 5.01 -16.14 -2.61
CA LEU A 56 6.39 -15.99 -2.19
C LEU A 56 6.98 -17.32 -1.77
N SER A 57 8.28 -17.44 -1.89
CA SER A 57 9.01 -18.62 -1.50
C SER A 57 10.36 -18.28 -0.88
N LEU A 58 10.75 -19.04 0.13
CA LEU A 58 12.02 -18.87 0.83
C LEU A 58 12.51 -20.21 1.39
N ASN A 59 13.80 -20.26 1.73
CA ASN A 59 14.41 -21.45 2.31
C ASN A 59 13.80 -21.76 3.69
N SER A 60 13.24 -22.96 3.86
CA SER A 60 12.61 -23.40 5.12
C SER A 60 13.57 -23.53 6.29
N GLN A 61 14.86 -23.70 6.01
CA GLN A 61 15.90 -23.82 7.03
C GLN A 61 16.31 -22.46 7.60
N ASN A 62 16.00 -21.35 6.90
CA ASN A 62 16.36 -20.02 7.35
C ASN A 62 15.25 -19.41 8.22
N TYR A 63 15.21 -19.84 9.48
CA TYR A 63 14.20 -19.43 10.45
C TYR A 63 14.17 -17.91 10.71
N ASP A 64 15.35 -17.27 10.76
CA ASP A 64 15.43 -15.82 10.98
C ASP A 64 14.79 -15.03 9.85
N LEU A 65 14.98 -15.49 8.61
CA LEU A 65 14.40 -14.86 7.42
C LEU A 65 12.88 -15.10 7.34
N ILE A 66 12.40 -16.29 7.73
CA ILE A 66 10.97 -16.56 7.89
C ILE A 66 10.34 -15.61 8.91
N LYS A 67 10.93 -15.53 10.12
CA LYS A 67 10.41 -14.69 11.20
C LYS A 67 10.43 -13.21 10.82
N LYS A 68 11.47 -12.76 10.10
CA LYS A 68 11.53 -11.40 9.57
C LYS A 68 10.41 -11.16 8.56
N LEU A 69 10.22 -12.05 7.58
CA LEU A 69 9.14 -11.92 6.61
C LEU A 69 7.76 -11.83 7.28
N GLU A 70 7.44 -12.77 8.17
CA GLU A 70 6.12 -12.80 8.82
C GLU A 70 5.86 -11.54 9.65
N LYS A 71 6.89 -11.02 10.34
CA LYS A 71 6.82 -9.75 11.06
C LYS A 71 6.54 -8.59 10.12
N GLU A 72 7.25 -8.50 9.00
CA GLU A 72 7.02 -7.43 8.03
C GLU A 72 5.63 -7.53 7.40
N LEU A 73 5.19 -8.71 6.97
CA LEU A 73 3.84 -8.93 6.43
C LEU A 73 2.75 -8.54 7.43
N SER A 74 2.97 -8.79 8.73
CA SER A 74 2.03 -8.39 9.79
C SER A 74 1.99 -6.88 10.03
N ASN A 75 3.05 -6.15 9.69
CA ASN A 75 3.15 -4.71 9.86
C ASN A 75 2.66 -3.91 8.63
N LEU A 76 2.45 -4.56 7.49
CA LEU A 76 2.01 -3.91 6.27
C LEU A 76 0.48 -3.74 6.24
N ASP A 77 0.03 -2.49 6.29
CA ASP A 77 -1.41 -2.13 6.28
C ASP A 77 -2.18 -2.69 5.08
N LEU A 78 -1.50 -2.90 3.96
CA LEU A 78 -2.10 -3.39 2.71
C LEU A 78 -2.11 -4.91 2.59
N VAL A 79 -1.47 -5.63 3.51
CA VAL A 79 -1.58 -7.10 3.62
C VAL A 79 -2.90 -7.42 4.31
N SER A 80 -3.85 -7.96 3.55
CA SER A 80 -5.15 -8.37 4.09
C SER A 80 -5.07 -9.67 4.88
N ASN A 81 -4.26 -10.60 4.41
CA ASN A 81 -4.03 -11.91 5.02
C ASN A 81 -2.79 -12.55 4.37
N TYR A 82 -2.16 -13.48 5.08
CA TYR A 82 -1.15 -14.36 4.51
C TYR A 82 -1.19 -15.72 5.19
N TYR A 83 -0.79 -16.76 4.47
CA TYR A 83 -0.70 -18.13 5.01
C TYR A 83 0.35 -18.94 4.26
N ILE A 84 0.81 -20.01 4.90
CA ILE A 84 1.69 -20.99 4.27
C ILE A 84 0.84 -21.85 3.34
N ASP A 85 1.12 -21.79 2.04
CA ASP A 85 0.45 -22.58 0.99
C ASP A 85 1.08 -23.97 0.87
N ASN A 86 2.41 -24.06 1.05
CA ASN A 86 3.16 -25.31 1.06
C ASN A 86 4.41 -25.19 1.95
N PHE A 87 4.76 -26.27 2.64
CA PHE A 87 5.97 -26.38 3.45
C PHE A 87 6.73 -27.67 3.15
N SER A 88 8.05 -27.57 3.01
CA SER A 88 8.96 -28.71 2.83
C SER A 88 10.25 -28.50 3.64
N SER A 89 11.16 -29.49 3.63
CA SER A 89 12.47 -29.31 4.27
C SER A 89 13.38 -28.31 3.56
N GLN A 90 13.07 -27.97 2.30
CA GLN A 90 13.90 -27.10 1.45
C GLN A 90 13.28 -25.71 1.30
N MET A 91 11.96 -25.62 1.17
CA MET A 91 11.27 -24.39 0.79
C MET A 91 9.90 -24.26 1.44
N THR A 92 9.62 -23.05 1.93
CA THR A 92 8.32 -22.63 2.44
C THR A 92 7.71 -21.67 1.44
N ILE A 93 6.47 -21.93 1.04
CA ILE A 93 5.73 -21.12 0.08
C ILE A 93 4.59 -20.42 0.83
N TYR A 94 4.56 -19.09 0.73
CA TYR A 94 3.52 -18.25 1.27
C TYR A 94 2.58 -17.77 0.17
N LYS A 95 1.30 -17.72 0.50
CA LYS A 95 0.29 -17.03 -0.29
C LYS A 95 -0.17 -15.80 0.49
N ILE A 96 -0.08 -14.64 -0.14
CA ILE A 96 -0.36 -13.33 0.47
C ILE A 96 -1.49 -12.68 -0.29
N ILE A 97 -2.51 -12.26 0.43
CA ILE A 97 -3.63 -11.48 -0.10
C ILE A 97 -3.29 -10.00 0.13
N TYR A 98 -2.90 -9.31 -0.94
CA TYR A 98 -2.46 -7.92 -0.87
C TYR A 98 -3.47 -7.00 -1.58
N ASN A 99 -3.84 -5.92 -0.89
CA ASN A 99 -4.83 -4.94 -1.33
C ASN A 99 -4.17 -3.75 -2.06
N GLY A 100 -3.08 -3.98 -2.78
CA GLY A 100 -2.36 -2.94 -3.51
C GLY A 100 -1.74 -3.45 -4.81
N THR A 101 -0.91 -2.62 -5.46
CA THR A 101 -0.21 -3.02 -6.68
C THR A 101 1.04 -3.84 -6.38
N PRO A 102 1.46 -4.77 -7.27
CA PRO A 102 2.73 -5.48 -7.17
C PRO A 102 3.93 -4.58 -6.90
N ASP A 103 4.04 -3.45 -7.61
CA ASP A 103 5.17 -2.50 -7.45
C ASP A 103 5.22 -1.89 -6.06
N LYS A 104 4.06 -1.59 -5.46
CA LYS A 104 4.00 -1.04 -4.10
C LYS A 104 4.44 -2.09 -3.07
N PHE A 105 4.00 -3.33 -3.24
CA PHE A 105 4.43 -4.44 -2.39
C PHE A 105 5.95 -4.63 -2.45
N ILE A 106 6.54 -4.62 -3.65
CA ILE A 106 7.99 -4.76 -3.84
C ILE A 106 8.72 -3.64 -3.08
N GLN A 107 8.29 -2.38 -3.24
CA GLN A 107 8.90 -1.25 -2.54
C GLN A 107 8.78 -1.37 -1.01
N GLU A 108 7.62 -1.78 -0.49
CA GLU A 108 7.39 -1.95 0.94
C GLU A 108 8.28 -3.05 1.54
N ILE A 109 8.42 -4.20 0.85
CA ILE A 109 9.30 -5.29 1.28
C ILE A 109 10.78 -4.89 1.18
N GLU A 110 11.21 -4.24 0.09
CA GLU A 110 12.60 -3.80 -0.06
C GLU A 110 13.00 -2.74 0.98
N ASN A 111 12.07 -1.85 1.36
CA ASN A 111 12.29 -0.87 2.43
C ASN A 111 12.51 -1.53 3.81
N SER A 112 11.98 -2.75 4.04
CA SER A 112 12.26 -3.54 5.26
C SER A 112 13.66 -4.21 5.25
N GLY A 113 14.42 -4.04 4.17
CA GLY A 113 15.71 -4.66 3.95
C GLY A 113 15.62 -6.14 3.62
N LEU A 114 14.48 -6.60 3.10
CA LEU A 114 14.32 -7.93 2.48
C LEU A 114 14.53 -7.81 0.97
N LYS A 115 15.33 -8.71 0.39
CA LYS A 115 15.58 -8.70 -1.05
C LYS A 115 14.60 -9.63 -1.75
N LEU A 116 13.84 -9.07 -2.68
CA LEU A 116 12.82 -9.80 -3.42
C LEU A 116 13.26 -10.03 -4.86
N ASP A 117 13.17 -11.27 -5.33
CA ASP A 117 13.40 -11.65 -6.72
C ASP A 117 12.07 -12.01 -7.39
N THR A 118 11.60 -11.12 -8.26
CA THR A 118 10.34 -11.22 -8.99
C THR A 118 10.50 -11.76 -10.41
N SER A 119 11.72 -12.21 -10.79
CA SER A 119 12.02 -12.74 -12.12
C SER A 119 11.29 -14.05 -12.44
N PHE A 120 10.75 -14.71 -11.42
CA PHE A 120 10.06 -15.99 -11.51
C PHE A 120 8.57 -15.84 -11.22
N ARG A 121 7.76 -16.78 -11.74
CA ARG A 121 6.30 -16.82 -11.45
C ARG A 121 6.01 -16.91 -9.94
N ILE A 122 6.84 -17.63 -9.20
CA ILE A 122 6.84 -17.64 -7.74
C ILE A 122 8.00 -16.77 -7.29
N TRP A 123 7.69 -15.68 -6.60
CA TRP A 123 8.70 -14.74 -6.15
C TRP A 123 9.55 -15.37 -5.04
N ARG A 124 10.82 -14.97 -4.97
CA ARG A 124 11.80 -15.55 -4.03
C ARG A 124 12.36 -14.48 -3.13
N ILE A 125 12.41 -14.76 -1.84
CA ILE A 125 13.16 -13.92 -0.90
C ILE A 125 14.58 -14.46 -0.79
N ARG A 126 15.55 -13.57 -0.95
CA ARG A 126 16.98 -13.86 -0.86
C ARG A 126 17.58 -13.36 0.44
#